data_AF-A0A418SLB4-F1
#
_entry.id   AF-A0A418SLB4-F1
#
_cell.length_a   1.000
_cell.length_b   1.000
_cell.length_c   1.000
_cell.angle_alpha   90.00
_cell.angle_beta   90.00
_cell.angle_gamma   90.00
#
_symmetry.space_group_name_H-M   'P 1'
#
loop_
_entity.id
_entity.type
_entity.pdbx_description
1 polymer ?
#
loop_
_entity_poly.entity_id
_entity_poly.type
_entity_poly.pdbx_seq_one_letter_code
_entity_poly.pdbx_strand_id
1 'polypeptide(L)'
;MGNFARADLIRAKVDKWSDAGTLDADQYDGELAYFRERYYANGDFTHHFAHLHLRPADQPDLVRSVLDGRRNDPRDRLLTVLMIVWRFRNNLFHGEKWAYQLQGQHSNFTHANAVLIRLLERHGQLGA
;
A
#
# COMPACT_ATOMS: atom_id res chain seq x y z
N MET A 1 17.84 7.85 16.50
CA MET A 1 16.71 8.78 16.71
C MET A 1 15.81 8.74 15.48
N GLY A 2 14.59 8.24 15.63
CA GLY A 2 13.46 8.42 14.70
C GLY A 2 13.55 7.75 13.32
N ASN A 3 13.60 6.42 13.25
CA ASN A 3 13.41 5.70 11.98
C ASN A 3 11.91 5.70 11.62
N PHE A 4 11.37 6.87 11.26
CA PHE A 4 10.00 6.99 10.81
C PHE A 4 9.91 6.47 9.37
N ALA A 5 8.96 5.58 9.10
CA ALA A 5 8.66 5.18 7.73
C ALA A 5 8.42 6.44 6.87
N ARG A 6 8.95 6.43 5.65
CA ARG A 6 8.83 7.50 4.65
C ARG A 6 8.69 6.86 3.28
N ALA A 7 7.99 7.52 2.36
CA ALA A 7 7.75 6.99 1.02
C ALA A 7 9.05 6.65 0.26
N ASP A 8 10.10 7.46 0.40
CA ASP A 8 11.40 7.22 -0.21
C ASP A 8 12.16 6.02 0.40
N LEU A 9 12.07 5.84 1.72
CA LEU A 9 12.64 4.68 2.41
C LEU A 9 11.90 3.38 2.07
N ILE A 10 10.57 3.44 1.95
CA ILE A 10 9.75 2.31 1.49
C ILE A 10 10.19 1.91 0.09
N ARG A 11 10.29 2.88 -0.83
CA ARG A 11 10.76 2.63 -2.19
C ARG A 11 12.13 1.97 -2.22
N ALA A 12 13.11 2.54 -1.50
CA ALA A 12 14.46 1.99 -1.44
C ALA A 12 14.50 0.55 -0.90
N LYS A 13 13.62 0.19 0.04
CA LYS A 13 13.49 -1.20 0.53
C LYS A 13 12.91 -2.13 -0.51
N VAL A 14 11.84 -1.71 -1.19
CA VAL A 14 11.23 -2.50 -2.28
C VAL A 14 12.24 -2.73 -3.40
N ASP A 15 12.99 -1.71 -3.80
CA ASP A 15 14.07 -1.83 -4.80
C ASP A 15 15.12 -2.84 -4.35
N LYS A 16 15.59 -2.75 -3.10
CA LYS A 16 16.54 -3.71 -2.54
C LYS A 16 16.01 -5.15 -2.56
N TRP A 17 14.74 -5.38 -2.23
CA TRP A 17 14.15 -6.72 -2.26
C TRP A 17 13.96 -7.24 -3.68
N SER A 18 13.65 -6.36 -4.63
CA SER A 18 13.58 -6.66 -6.06
C SER A 18 14.94 -7.11 -6.58
N ASP A 19 15.98 -6.33 -6.33
CA ASP A 19 17.36 -6.62 -6.79
C ASP A 19 17.89 -7.92 -6.18
N ALA A 20 17.48 -8.23 -4.95
CA ALA A 20 17.83 -9.48 -4.27
C ALA A 20 16.97 -10.68 -4.71
N GLY A 21 15.95 -10.50 -5.55
CA GLY A 21 15.03 -11.56 -5.96
C GLY A 21 14.16 -12.12 -4.82
N THR A 22 13.96 -11.35 -3.74
CA THR A 22 13.26 -11.80 -2.52
C THR A 22 11.86 -11.22 -2.34
N LEU A 23 11.42 -10.42 -3.32
CA LEU A 23 10.25 -9.56 -3.25
C LEU A 23 8.91 -10.29 -3.13
N ASP A 24 8.79 -11.46 -3.78
CA ASP A 24 7.64 -12.37 -3.69
C ASP A 24 6.27 -11.66 -3.82
N ALA A 25 6.12 -10.85 -4.88
CA ALA A 25 4.98 -9.93 -5.02
C ALA A 25 3.63 -10.65 -5.06
N ASP A 26 3.63 -11.87 -5.57
CA ASP A 26 2.41 -12.65 -5.81
C ASP A 26 1.70 -13.00 -4.48
N GLN A 27 2.43 -12.99 -3.36
CA GLN A 27 1.84 -13.12 -2.03
C GLN A 27 0.93 -11.96 -1.64
N TYR A 28 0.93 -10.84 -2.37
CA TYR A 28 0.14 -9.64 -2.08
C TYR A 28 -1.01 -9.42 -3.08
N ASP A 29 -1.29 -10.42 -3.93
CA ASP A 29 -2.25 -10.31 -5.03
C ASP A 29 -3.68 -10.15 -4.55
N GLY A 30 -4.05 -10.80 -3.45
CA GLY A 30 -5.37 -10.65 -2.85
C GLY A 30 -5.61 -9.22 -2.36
N GLU A 31 -4.61 -8.61 -1.73
CA GLU A 31 -4.70 -7.24 -1.24
C GLU A 31 -4.64 -6.22 -2.37
N LEU A 32 -3.82 -6.48 -3.41
CA LEU A 32 -3.82 -5.66 -4.61
C LEU A 32 -5.16 -5.73 -5.35
N ALA A 33 -5.78 -6.90 -5.46
CA ALA A 33 -7.10 -7.07 -6.07
C ALA A 33 -8.16 -6.27 -5.31
N TYR A 34 -8.18 -6.36 -3.98
CA TYR A 34 -9.05 -5.54 -3.13
C TYR A 34 -8.83 -4.04 -3.38
N PHE A 35 -7.58 -3.57 -3.43
CA PHE A 35 -7.29 -2.16 -3.68
C PHE A 35 -7.68 -1.71 -5.09
N ARG A 36 -7.52 -2.58 -6.11
CA ARG A 36 -8.00 -2.31 -7.46
C ARG A 36 -9.51 -2.12 -7.45
N GLU A 37 -10.27 -3.07 -6.92
CA GLU A 37 -11.74 -2.98 -6.84
C GLU A 37 -12.20 -1.71 -6.10
N ARG A 38 -11.51 -1.35 -5.00
CA ARG A 38 -11.84 -0.16 -4.21
C ARG A 38 -11.55 1.16 -4.94
N TYR A 39 -10.41 1.24 -5.64
CA TYR A 39 -9.88 2.51 -6.16
C TYR A 39 -10.08 2.72 -7.65
N TYR A 40 -10.34 1.66 -8.41
CA TYR A 40 -10.54 1.69 -9.84
C TYR A 40 -11.69 0.76 -10.23
N ALA A 41 -12.85 1.34 -10.55
CA ALA A 41 -14.07 0.60 -10.86
C ALA A 41 -14.75 1.22 -12.07
N ASN A 42 -15.35 0.37 -12.92
CA ASN A 42 -16.06 0.81 -14.12
C ASN A 42 -15.20 1.67 -15.08
N GLY A 43 -13.90 1.41 -15.15
CA GLY A 43 -12.97 2.11 -16.03
C GLY A 43 -12.46 3.46 -15.51
N ASP A 44 -12.80 3.86 -14.28
CA ASP A 44 -12.37 5.14 -13.70
C ASP A 44 -11.98 5.03 -12.22
N PHE A 45 -11.22 6.02 -11.73
CA PHE A 45 -10.84 6.10 -10.33
C PHE A 45 -12.03 6.50 -9.45
N THR A 46 -12.27 5.73 -8.40
CA THR A 46 -13.37 6.00 -7.47
C THR A 46 -13.07 7.24 -6.63
N HIS A 47 -14.11 7.84 -6.04
CA HIS A 47 -13.95 8.95 -5.10
C HIS A 47 -13.02 8.58 -3.91
N HIS A 48 -12.93 7.30 -3.53
CA HIS A 48 -12.03 6.84 -2.47
C HIS A 48 -10.55 7.06 -2.82
N PHE A 49 -10.18 7.03 -4.10
CA PHE A 49 -8.80 7.23 -4.52
C PHE A 49 -8.31 8.64 -4.19
N ALA A 50 -9.14 9.67 -4.41
CA ALA A 50 -8.80 11.04 -4.04
C ALA A 50 -8.54 11.20 -2.53
N HIS A 51 -9.22 10.40 -1.70
CA HIS A 51 -9.06 10.40 -0.23
C HIS A 51 -7.81 9.65 0.26
N LEU A 52 -7.04 8.99 -0.62
CA LEU A 52 -5.69 8.54 -0.28
C LEU A 52 -4.72 9.71 -0.08
N HIS A 53 -5.04 10.89 -0.61
CA HIS A 53 -4.22 12.10 -0.47
C HIS A 53 -2.74 11.86 -0.79
N LEU A 54 -2.47 11.12 -1.89
CA LEU A 54 -1.13 10.82 -2.37
C LEU A 54 -0.37 12.12 -2.62
N ARG A 55 0.82 12.23 -2.04
CA ARG A 55 1.76 13.34 -2.24
C ARG A 55 2.68 13.00 -3.41
N PRO A 56 3.40 13.99 -3.98
CA PRO A 56 4.37 13.73 -5.04
C PRO A 56 5.40 12.64 -4.68
N ALA A 57 5.82 12.58 -3.42
CA ALA A 57 6.75 11.56 -2.92
C ALA A 57 6.16 10.13 -2.92
N ASP A 58 4.83 10.00 -2.89
CA ASP A 58 4.10 8.74 -2.82
C ASP A 58 3.91 8.10 -4.21
N GLN A 59 4.60 8.59 -5.25
CA GLN A 59 4.58 8.03 -6.61
C GLN A 59 3.16 7.89 -7.21
N PRO A 60 2.36 8.97 -7.28
CA PRO A 60 0.94 8.88 -7.66
C PRO A 60 0.71 8.30 -9.05
N ASP A 61 1.56 8.60 -10.04
CA ASP A 61 1.40 8.08 -11.41
C ASP A 61 1.68 6.58 -11.50
N LEU A 62 2.63 6.09 -10.70
CA LEU A 62 2.92 4.67 -10.56
C LEU A 62 1.74 3.96 -9.92
N VAL A 63 1.26 4.47 -8.79
CA VAL A 63 0.10 3.91 -8.07
C VAL A 63 -1.12 3.87 -8.98
N ARG A 64 -1.38 4.93 -9.76
CA ARG A 64 -2.47 4.96 -10.75
C ARG A 64 -2.30 3.86 -11.79
N SER A 65 -1.13 3.78 -12.42
CA SER A 65 -0.87 2.82 -13.49
C SER A 65 -0.97 1.36 -13.02
N VAL A 66 -0.65 1.08 -11.75
CA VAL A 66 -0.83 -0.26 -11.18
C VAL A 66 -2.30 -0.58 -10.88
N LEU A 67 -3.04 0.40 -10.37
CA LEU A 67 -4.45 0.23 -10.03
C LEU A 67 -5.34 0.11 -11.27
N ASP A 68 -5.05 0.85 -12.34
CA ASP A 68 -5.78 0.75 -13.62
C ASP A 68 -5.25 -0.36 -14.56
N GLY A 69 -4.22 -1.10 -14.11
CA GLY A 69 -3.70 -2.26 -14.81
C GLY A 69 -2.73 -1.97 -15.95
N ARG A 70 -2.42 -0.71 -16.26
CA ARG A 70 -1.40 -0.35 -17.27
C ARG A 70 0.01 -0.79 -16.89
N ARG A 71 0.28 -0.98 -15.60
CA ARG A 71 1.55 -1.47 -15.06
C ARG A 71 1.33 -2.64 -14.12
N ASN A 72 2.10 -3.72 -14.29
CA ASN A 72 1.91 -4.95 -13.52
C ASN A 72 3.22 -5.67 -13.17
N ASP A 73 4.35 -4.96 -13.18
CA ASP A 73 5.61 -5.58 -12.75
C ASP A 73 5.62 -5.85 -11.23
N PRO A 74 6.26 -6.95 -10.76
CA PRO A 74 6.23 -7.37 -9.36
C PRO A 74 6.63 -6.26 -8.36
N ARG A 75 7.70 -5.54 -8.67
CA ARG A 75 8.24 -4.45 -7.85
C ARG A 75 7.19 -3.38 -7.62
N ASP A 76 6.55 -2.93 -8.70
CA ASP A 76 5.56 -1.87 -8.65
C ASP A 76 4.26 -2.25 -7.97
N ARG A 77 3.84 -3.51 -8.13
CA ARG A 77 2.69 -4.07 -7.41
C ARG A 77 2.91 -3.95 -5.90
N LEU A 78 4.05 -4.44 -5.41
CA LEU A 78 4.36 -4.35 -3.97
C LEU A 78 4.52 -2.90 -3.52
N LEU A 79 5.21 -2.05 -4.29
CA LEU A 79 5.36 -0.63 -3.93
C LEU A 79 3.99 0.05 -3.81
N THR A 80 3.08 -0.21 -4.74
CA THR A 80 1.72 0.34 -4.72
C THR A 80 0.97 -0.08 -3.47
N VAL A 81 0.99 -1.39 -3.15
CA VAL A 81 0.37 -1.95 -1.94
C VAL A 81 0.93 -1.25 -0.68
N LEU A 82 2.25 -1.15 -0.54
CA LEU A 82 2.88 -0.53 0.62
C LEU A 82 2.59 0.98 0.71
N MET A 83 2.45 1.66 -0.42
CA MET A 83 2.16 3.09 -0.43
C MET A 83 0.71 3.37 0.01
N ILE A 84 -0.24 2.51 -0.36
CA ILE A 84 -1.62 2.57 0.12
C ILE A 84 -1.67 2.33 1.64
N VAL A 85 -0.99 1.30 2.14
CA VAL A 85 -0.89 1.01 3.58
C VAL A 85 -0.26 2.18 4.34
N TRP A 86 0.80 2.79 3.78
CA TRP A 86 1.42 3.99 4.32
C TRP A 86 0.44 5.17 4.42
N ARG A 87 -0.41 5.37 3.41
CA ARG A 87 -1.45 6.41 3.45
C ARG A 87 -2.53 6.12 4.47
N PHE A 88 -2.92 4.88 4.68
CA PHE A 88 -3.86 4.52 5.73
C PHE A 88 -3.34 4.89 7.11
N ARG A 89 -2.07 4.58 7.41
CA ARG A 89 -1.42 5.00 8.66
C ARG A 89 -1.49 6.51 8.87
N ASN A 90 -1.23 7.28 7.82
CA ASN A 90 -1.13 8.74 7.93
C ASN A 90 -2.49 9.45 7.91
N ASN A 91 -3.47 8.94 7.17
CA ASN A 91 -4.72 9.64 6.93
C ASN A 91 -5.85 9.21 7.88
N LEU A 92 -5.88 7.96 8.33
CA LEU A 92 -7.04 7.40 9.05
C LEU A 92 -6.93 7.48 10.58
N PHE A 93 -5.74 7.77 11.12
CA PHE A 93 -5.48 7.76 12.55
C PHE A 93 -5.30 9.15 13.20
N HIS A 94 -5.47 10.25 12.47
CA HIS A 94 -4.99 11.59 12.90
C HIS A 94 -6.05 12.71 12.94
N GLY A 95 -7.31 12.44 13.29
CA GLY A 95 -8.29 13.53 13.51
C GLY A 95 -9.52 13.13 14.34
N GLU A 96 -10.15 14.12 15.00
CA GLU A 96 -11.33 13.97 15.89
C GLU A 96 -12.53 13.24 15.28
N LYS A 97 -12.59 13.12 13.94
CA LYS A 97 -13.64 12.44 13.18
C LYS A 97 -13.40 10.93 12.96
N TRP A 98 -12.29 10.38 13.45
CA TRP A 98 -11.88 8.98 13.24
C TRP A 98 -12.92 7.96 13.71
N ALA A 99 -13.62 8.21 14.81
CA ALA A 99 -14.62 7.29 15.38
C ALA A 99 -15.79 7.02 14.41
N TYR A 100 -16.25 8.06 13.70
CA TYR A 100 -17.33 7.93 12.71
C TYR A 100 -16.85 7.33 11.39
N GLN A 101 -15.56 7.48 11.08
CA GLN A 101 -14.97 7.01 9.82
C GLN A 101 -14.53 5.54 9.89
N LEU A 102 -14.40 4.96 11.09
CA LEU A 102 -13.93 3.59 11.31
C LEU A 102 -14.82 2.50 10.71
N GLN A 103 -16.14 2.68 10.72
CA GLN A 103 -17.09 1.66 10.25
C GLN A 103 -16.84 1.26 8.79
N GLY A 104 -16.38 2.19 7.95
CA GLY A 104 -16.04 1.94 6.54
C GLY A 104 -14.59 1.51 6.29
N GLN A 105 -13.79 1.32 7.34
CA GLN A 105 -12.34 1.04 7.24
C GLN A 105 -11.98 -0.39 7.63
N HIS A 106 -12.93 -1.20 8.11
CA HIS A 106 -12.67 -2.58 8.52
C HIS A 106 -11.87 -3.35 7.46
N SER A 107 -12.39 -3.45 6.24
CA SER A 107 -11.69 -4.16 5.15
C SER A 107 -10.34 -3.52 4.80
N ASN A 108 -10.23 -2.18 4.80
CA ASN A 108 -8.94 -1.51 4.57
C ASN A 108 -7.89 -1.91 5.60
N PHE A 109 -8.28 -1.98 6.88
CA PHE A 109 -7.36 -2.38 7.94
C PHE A 109 -7.11 -3.88 7.96
N THR A 110 -8.09 -4.72 7.62
CA THR A 110 -7.86 -6.16 7.46
C THR A 110 -6.79 -6.41 6.40
N HIS A 111 -6.94 -5.83 5.21
CA HIS A 111 -5.95 -6.00 4.14
C HIS A 111 -4.62 -5.32 4.47
N ALA A 112 -4.62 -4.11 5.02
CA ALA A 112 -3.38 -3.43 5.39
C ALA A 112 -2.59 -4.17 6.46
N ASN A 113 -3.25 -4.71 7.48
CA ASN A 113 -2.58 -5.50 8.51
C ASN A 113 -2.07 -6.84 7.96
N ALA A 114 -2.81 -7.50 7.07
CA ALA A 114 -2.32 -8.69 6.38
C ALA A 114 -1.03 -8.41 5.60
N VAL A 115 -0.97 -7.30 4.86
CA VAL A 115 0.26 -6.85 4.18
C VAL A 115 1.40 -6.67 5.19
N LEU A 116 1.17 -5.93 6.29
CA LEU A 116 2.21 -5.62 7.27
C LEU A 116 2.74 -6.89 7.96
N ILE A 117 1.86 -7.81 8.35
CA ILE A 117 2.25 -9.08 8.97
C ILE A 117 3.12 -9.90 8.02
N ARG A 118 2.66 -10.13 6.78
CA ARG A 118 3.44 -10.88 5.78
C ARG A 118 4.79 -10.22 5.49
N LEU A 119 4.81 -8.89 5.40
CA LEU A 119 6.05 -8.14 5.19
C LEU A 119 7.05 -8.34 6.34
N LEU A 120 6.57 -8.36 7.59
CA LEU A 120 7.42 -8.56 8.77
C LEU A 120 7.88 -10.02 8.89
N GLU A 121 7.03 -11.00 8.60
CA GLU A 121 7.41 -12.42 8.55
C GLU A 121 8.51 -12.65 7.51
N ARG A 122 8.38 -12.01 6.34
CA ARG A 122 9.32 -12.18 5.22
C ARG A 122 10.63 -11.40 5.39
N HIS A 123 10.55 -10.15 5.83
CA HIS A 123 11.68 -9.21 5.79
C HIS A 123 12.04 -8.59 7.14
N GLY A 124 11.19 -8.76 8.16
CA GLY A 124 11.37 -8.21 9.50
C GLY A 124 12.20 -9.07 10.44
N GLN A 125 12.71 -10.21 9.99
CA GLN A 125 13.48 -11.16 10.80
C GLN A 125 12.72 -11.72 12.02
N LEU A 126 11.38 -11.74 12.01
CA LEU A 126 10.54 -12.22 13.12
C LEU A 126 10.55 -13.76 13.31
N GLY A 127 11.56 -14.46 12.80
CA GLY A 127 11.67 -15.92 12.88
C GLY A 127 13.11 -16.44 12.80
N ALA A 128 14.11 -15.62 13.16
CA ALA A 128 15.51 -16.03 13.29
C ALA A 128 15.95 -15.98 14.76
#